data_AF-A0A925HGH6-F1
#
_entry.id   AF-A0A925HGH6-F1
#
_cell.length_a   1.000
_cell.length_b   1.000
_cell.length_c   1.000
_cell.angle_alpha   90.00
_cell.angle_beta   90.00
_cell.angle_gamma   90.00
#
_symmetry.space_group_name_H-M   'P 1'
#
loop_
_entity.id
_entity.type
_entity.pdbx_description
1 polymer ?
#
loop_
_entity_poly.entity_id
_entity_poly.type
_entity_poly.pdbx_seq_one_letter_code
_entity_poly.pdbx_strand_id
1 'polypeptide(L)'
;MLRFAKAGLIGTALLGAMATTASAEIKCNDGSQLIQGNWMATPYCQDKLLAQVANARGFKTSFAAIRNNPNHKKELCRFLFSDIRVQMTCLDAGVPEYFGGGR
;
A
#
# COMPACT_ATOMS: atom_id res chain seq x y z
N MET A 1 22.39 7.81 -71.94
CA MET A 1 21.82 8.63 -70.85
C MET A 1 20.63 7.88 -70.27
N LEU A 2 20.81 7.15 -69.16
CA LEU A 2 19.70 6.54 -68.41
C LEU A 2 19.52 7.31 -67.11
N ARG A 3 18.34 7.92 -66.94
CA ARG A 3 17.92 8.66 -65.75
C ARG A 3 17.42 7.68 -64.70
N PHE A 4 18.07 7.63 -63.53
CA PHE A 4 17.57 6.88 -62.38
C PHE A 4 16.35 7.61 -61.80
N ALA A 5 15.17 7.01 -61.93
CA ALA A 5 13.96 7.49 -61.29
C ALA A 5 13.92 6.99 -59.84
N LYS A 6 13.79 7.94 -58.90
CA LYS A 6 13.58 7.72 -57.47
C LYS A 6 12.35 6.82 -57.23
N ALA A 7 12.53 5.68 -56.59
CA ALA A 7 11.46 4.94 -55.92
C ALA A 7 11.78 4.93 -54.42
N GLY A 8 11.10 5.79 -53.68
CA GLY A 8 11.24 5.90 -52.23
C GLY A 8 10.73 4.62 -51.55
N LEU A 9 11.58 3.98 -50.76
CA LEU A 9 11.17 2.95 -49.82
C LEU A 9 10.61 3.64 -48.57
N ILE A 10 9.32 3.45 -48.39
CA ILE A 10 8.50 3.89 -47.27
C ILE A 10 9.08 3.31 -45.98
N GLY A 11 9.65 4.16 -45.13
CA GLY A 11 10.12 3.80 -43.80
C GLY A 11 8.94 3.60 -42.87
N THR A 12 8.63 2.35 -42.53
CA THR A 12 7.62 1.99 -41.54
C THR A 12 8.12 2.40 -40.15
N ALA A 13 7.65 3.54 -39.64
CA ALA A 13 7.94 3.98 -38.28
C ALA A 13 7.17 3.09 -37.28
N LEU A 14 7.87 2.16 -36.64
CA LEU A 14 7.40 1.42 -35.48
C LEU A 14 7.28 2.39 -34.29
N LEU A 15 6.12 3.01 -34.13
CA LEU A 15 5.73 3.73 -32.91
C LEU A 15 5.49 2.71 -31.79
N GLY A 16 6.57 2.29 -31.13
CA GLY A 16 6.50 1.51 -29.91
C GLY A 16 5.82 2.32 -28.82
N ALA A 17 4.61 1.92 -28.44
CA ALA A 17 3.89 2.49 -27.31
C ALA A 17 4.69 2.23 -26.02
N MET A 18 5.43 3.23 -25.57
CA MET A 18 6.03 3.28 -24.25
C MET A 18 4.89 3.42 -23.24
N ALA A 19 4.33 2.29 -22.79
CA ALA A 19 3.40 2.26 -21.67
C ALA A 19 4.18 2.63 -20.40
N THR A 20 4.13 3.91 -20.02
CA THR A 20 4.62 4.35 -18.72
C THR A 20 3.65 3.80 -17.68
N THR A 21 4.14 2.88 -16.83
CA THR A 21 3.37 2.44 -15.67
C THR A 21 3.27 3.63 -14.72
N ALA A 22 2.14 4.33 -14.74
CA ALA A 22 1.83 5.32 -13.73
C ALA A 22 1.72 4.58 -12.38
N SER A 23 2.79 4.60 -11.60
CA SER A 23 2.78 4.10 -10.22
C SER A 23 1.93 5.06 -9.40
N ALA A 24 0.63 4.76 -9.29
CA ALA A 24 -0.28 5.54 -8.47
C ALA A 24 0.14 5.39 -7.01
N GLU A 25 0.62 6.48 -6.41
CA GLU A 25 0.99 6.50 -5.00
C GLU A 25 -0.25 6.27 -4.12
N ILE A 26 -0.19 5.27 -3.24
CA ILE A 26 -1.27 4.98 -2.29
C ILE A 26 -1.29 6.07 -1.21
N LYS A 27 -2.30 6.95 -1.29
CA LYS A 27 -2.60 7.94 -0.25
C LYS A 27 -3.56 7.35 0.78
N CYS A 28 -3.16 7.47 2.04
CA CYS A 28 -3.94 7.00 3.18
C CYS A 28 -4.48 8.17 3.99
N ASN A 29 -5.72 8.04 4.45
CA ASN A 29 -6.35 8.94 5.40
C ASN A 29 -6.98 8.10 6.52
N ASP A 30 -6.48 8.24 7.75
CA ASP A 30 -6.98 7.52 8.94
C ASP A 30 -7.27 6.03 8.71
N GLY A 31 -6.30 5.30 8.14
CA GLY A 31 -6.44 3.87 7.90
C GLY A 31 -7.20 3.50 6.62
N SER A 32 -7.72 4.48 5.89
CA SER A 32 -8.50 4.29 4.67
C SER A 32 -7.78 4.80 3.42
N GLN A 33 -8.10 4.19 2.27
CA GLN A 33 -7.64 4.59 0.95
C GLN A 33 -8.86 4.99 0.10
N LEU A 34 -8.71 6.01 -0.75
CA LEU A 34 -9.72 6.35 -1.74
C LEU A 34 -9.63 5.38 -2.92
N ILE A 35 -10.64 4.53 -3.10
CA ILE A 35 -10.72 3.53 -4.16
C ILE A 35 -12.05 3.73 -4.87
N GLN A 36 -12.00 4.05 -6.17
CA GLN A 36 -13.19 4.29 -7.01
C GLN A 36 -14.16 5.32 -6.40
N GLY A 37 -13.63 6.39 -5.81
CA GLY A 37 -14.42 7.46 -5.19
C GLY A 37 -14.92 7.16 -3.77
N ASN A 38 -14.66 5.97 -3.24
CA ASN A 38 -15.07 5.58 -1.89
C ASN A 38 -13.86 5.42 -0.96
N TRP A 39 -13.99 5.92 0.27
CA TRP A 39 -13.00 5.66 1.30
C TRP A 39 -13.20 4.26 1.86
N MET A 40 -12.22 3.40 1.65
CA MET A 40 -12.25 2.01 2.12
C MET A 40 -11.08 1.78 3.06
N ALA A 41 -11.35 1.19 4.22
CA ALA A 41 -10.30 0.69 5.09
C ALA A 41 -9.50 -0.39 4.36
N THR A 42 -8.18 -0.26 4.33
CA THR A 42 -7.30 -1.25 3.69
C THR A 42 -6.22 -1.68 4.67
N PRO A 43 -5.76 -2.95 4.61
CA PRO A 43 -4.68 -3.41 5.48
C PRO A 43 -3.41 -2.55 5.38
N TYR A 44 -3.10 -2.06 4.18
CA TYR A 44 -1.95 -1.19 3.96
C TYR A 44 -2.07 0.14 4.71
N CYS A 45 -3.22 0.81 4.61
CA CYS A 45 -3.41 2.09 5.28
C CYS A 45 -3.63 1.92 6.79
N GLN A 46 -4.28 0.84 7.23
CA GLN A 46 -4.42 0.50 8.64
C GLN A 46 -3.07 0.25 9.32
N ASP A 47 -2.12 -0.37 8.63
CA ASP A 47 -0.75 -0.57 9.14
C ASP A 47 0.03 0.75 9.26
N LYS A 48 -0.19 1.69 8.33
CA LYS A 48 0.36 3.04 8.45
C LYS A 48 -0.22 3.77 9.65
N LEU A 49 -1.53 3.69 9.87
CA LEU A 49 -2.18 4.27 11.03
C LEU A 49 -1.66 3.64 12.33
N LEU A 50 -1.49 2.31 12.37
CA LEU A 50 -0.90 1.63 13.53
C LEU A 50 0.51 2.14 13.83
N ALA A 51 1.34 2.37 12.80
CA ALA A 51 2.67 2.96 13.00
C ALA A 51 2.58 4.38 13.60
N GLN A 52 1.66 5.22 13.10
CA GLN A 52 1.46 6.58 13.62
C GLN A 52 1.00 6.57 15.08
N VAL A 53 0.01 5.73 15.40
CA VAL A 53 -0.52 5.58 16.77
C VAL A 53 0.56 5.04 17.71
N ALA A 54 1.30 4.01 17.29
CA ALA A 54 2.39 3.43 18.07
C ALA A 54 3.46 4.49 18.40
N ASN A 55 3.91 5.27 17.41
CA ASN A 55 4.89 6.34 17.66
C ASN A 55 4.34 7.45 18.56
N ALA A 56 3.08 7.84 18.38
CA ALA A 56 2.41 8.79 19.28
C ALA A 56 2.30 8.28 20.72
N ARG A 57 2.31 6.95 20.92
CA ARG A 57 2.31 6.29 22.23
C ARG A 57 3.72 5.96 22.75
N GLY A 58 4.77 6.42 22.07
CA GLY A 58 6.17 6.29 22.52
C GLY A 58 6.92 5.08 21.98
N PHE A 59 6.31 4.22 21.16
CA PHE A 59 7.00 3.11 20.53
C PHE A 59 7.86 3.60 19.35
N LYS A 60 9.11 3.14 19.25
CA LYS A 60 9.95 3.42 18.09
C LYS A 60 9.70 2.36 17.02
N THR A 61 8.88 2.67 16.02
CA THR A 61 8.58 1.72 14.95
C THR A 61 8.33 2.43 13.61
N SER A 62 8.31 1.66 12.53
CA SER A 62 8.03 2.16 11.18
C SER A 62 6.92 1.34 10.53
N PHE A 63 6.27 1.92 9.53
CA PHE A 63 5.30 1.21 8.70
C PHE A 63 5.89 -0.11 8.15
N ALA A 64 7.13 -0.08 7.64
CA ALA A 64 7.78 -1.26 7.10
C ALA A 64 8.02 -2.35 8.17
N ALA A 65 8.40 -1.95 9.38
CA ALA A 65 8.59 -2.89 10.49
C ALA A 65 7.29 -3.63 10.84
N ILE A 66 6.15 -2.92 10.82
CA ILE A 66 4.83 -3.51 11.10
C ILE A 66 4.36 -4.38 9.93
N ARG A 67 4.43 -3.85 8.70
CA ARG A 67 3.85 -4.49 7.51
C ARG A 67 4.56 -5.79 7.14
N ASN A 68 5.87 -5.83 7.34
CA ASN A 68 6.73 -6.95 6.94
C ASN A 68 6.95 -7.97 8.07
N ASN A 69 6.53 -7.68 9.31
CA ASN A 69 6.67 -8.57 10.44
C ASN A 69 5.34 -8.69 11.22
N PRO A 70 4.54 -9.75 10.98
CA PRO A 70 3.27 -9.93 11.67
C PRO A 70 3.43 -10.15 13.18
N ASN A 71 4.56 -10.68 13.64
CA ASN A 71 4.83 -10.81 15.08
C ASN A 71 5.04 -9.44 15.73
N HIS A 72 5.79 -8.54 15.07
CA HIS A 72 5.96 -7.16 15.53
C HIS A 72 4.62 -6.41 15.57
N LYS A 73 3.74 -6.62 14.59
CA LYS A 73 2.37 -6.09 14.60
C LYS A 73 1.59 -6.59 15.82
N LYS A 74 1.59 -7.91 16.08
CA LYS A 74 0.91 -8.51 17.23
C LYS A 74 1.46 -7.96 18.56
N GLU A 75 2.78 -7.85 18.68
CA GLU A 75 3.43 -7.30 19.87
C GLU A 75 2.93 -5.89 20.18
N LEU A 76 2.95 -4.98 19.20
CA LEU A 76 2.41 -3.63 19.36
C LEU A 76 0.92 -3.67 19.75
N CYS A 77 0.15 -4.52 19.09
CA CYS A 77 -1.27 -4.64 19.35
C CYS A 77 -1.60 -5.11 20.78
N ARG A 78 -0.75 -5.91 21.43
CA ARG A 78 -0.95 -6.31 22.83
C ARG A 78 -0.95 -5.12 23.79
N PHE A 79 -0.24 -4.04 23.45
CA PHE A 79 -0.23 -2.81 24.22
C PHE A 79 -1.25 -1.77 23.73
N LEU A 80 -1.56 -1.77 22.42
CA LEU A 80 -2.35 -0.73 21.77
C LEU A 80 -3.81 -1.11 21.51
N PHE A 81 -4.23 -2.34 21.79
CA PHE A 81 -5.58 -2.84 21.50
C PHE A 81 -6.72 -1.96 22.06
N SER A 82 -6.49 -1.28 23.17
CA SER A 82 -7.46 -0.38 23.80
C SER A 82 -7.59 0.99 23.11
N ASP A 83 -6.71 1.32 22.15
CA ASP A 83 -6.83 2.54 21.36
C ASP A 83 -7.81 2.29 20.19
N ILE A 84 -8.97 2.95 20.27
CA ILE A 84 -10.09 2.77 19.33
C ILE A 84 -9.70 2.94 17.86
N ARG A 85 -8.67 3.75 17.57
CA ARG A 85 -8.20 4.00 16.19
C ARG A 85 -7.59 2.76 15.53
N VAL A 86 -7.04 1.85 16.33
CA VAL A 86 -6.32 0.66 15.84
C VAL A 86 -6.88 -0.65 16.36
N GLN A 87 -7.94 -0.60 17.17
CA GLN A 87 -8.56 -1.79 17.75
C GLN A 87 -8.93 -2.82 16.68
N MET A 88 -9.57 -2.40 15.58
CA MET A 88 -9.92 -3.30 14.48
C MET A 88 -8.69 -3.92 13.80
N THR A 89 -7.65 -3.11 13.55
CA THR A 89 -6.37 -3.61 13.02
C THR A 89 -5.76 -4.67 13.94
N CYS A 90 -5.91 -4.51 15.24
CA CYS A 90 -5.39 -5.44 16.24
C CYS A 90 -6.24 -6.72 16.39
N LEU A 91 -7.57 -6.60 16.29
CA LEU A 91 -8.46 -7.76 16.18
C LEU A 91 -8.10 -8.58 14.94
N ASP A 92 -7.92 -7.93 13.79
CA ASP A 92 -7.54 -8.60 12.54
C ASP A 92 -6.14 -9.23 12.63
N ALA A 93 -5.23 -8.64 13.40
CA ALA A 93 -3.95 -9.23 13.72
C ALA A 93 -4.03 -10.42 14.72
N GLY A 94 -5.21 -10.72 15.26
CA GLY A 94 -5.44 -11.81 16.22
C GLY A 94 -5.13 -11.45 17.67
N VAL A 95 -5.28 -10.19 18.07
CA VAL A 95 -5.04 -9.70 19.45
C VAL A 95 -6.32 -9.07 20.02
N PRO A 96 -6.73 -9.42 21.26
CA PRO A 96 -6.10 -10.39 22.16
C PRO A 96 -6.33 -11.85 21.69
N GLU A 97 -5.39 -12.73 22.04
CA GLU A 97 -5.31 -14.09 21.49
C GLU A 97 -6.53 -14.96 21.83
N TYR A 98 -7.31 -14.59 22.86
CA TYR A 98 -8.52 -15.32 23.25
C TYR A 98 -9.66 -15.21 22.22
N PHE A 99 -9.66 -14.23 21.32
CA PHE A 99 -10.66 -14.14 20.24
C PHE A 99 -10.39 -15.11 19.08
N GLY A 100 -9.32 -15.92 19.12
CA GLY A 100 -9.17 -17.13 18.30
C GLY A 100 -9.30 -16.95 16.78
N GLY A 101 -9.08 -15.75 16.25
CA GLY A 101 -9.38 -15.44 14.86
C GLY A 101 -8.49 -14.34 14.31
N GLY A 102 -7.22 -14.64 14.03
CA GLY A 102 -6.48 -13.88 13.02
C GLY A 102 -7.02 -14.27 11.65
N ARG A 103 -7.50 -13.30 10.87
CA ARG A 103 -7.98 -13.52 9.50
C ARG A 103 -6.84 -13.53 8.49
#